data_AF-A0A6B2UNZ5-F1
#
_entry.id   AF-A0A6B2UNZ5-F1
#
_cell.length_a   1.000
_cell.length_b   1.000
_cell.length_c   1.000
_cell.angle_alpha   90.00
_cell.angle_beta   90.00
_cell.angle_gamma   90.00
#
_symmetry.space_group_name_H-M   'P 1'
#
loop_
_entity.id
_entity.type
_entity.pdbx_description
1 polymer ?
#
loop_
_entity_poly.entity_id
_entity_poly.type
_entity_poly.pdbx_seq_one_letter_code
_entity_poly.pdbx_strand_id
1 'polypeptide(L)'
;MTAPRPAPVPPPRRLRFDGWIAGLGTASGTRLVLGHWPRSPFGAFSDVMVAGPDGRRVLLAPRADVAEFVAATYRFEEVGVVPVEVVRDGSAWSVTAGPLRLRLRAGRRTPLGALLRR
;
A
#
# COMPACT_ATOMS: atom_id res chain seq x y z
N MET A 1 2.90 -44.18 -24.20
CA MET A 1 1.75 -43.35 -23.75
C MET A 1 2.34 -42.04 -23.21
N THR A 2 2.40 -41.00 -24.04
CA THR A 2 3.06 -39.73 -23.68
C THR A 2 2.05 -38.83 -22.97
N ALA A 3 2.39 -38.37 -21.77
CA ALA A 3 1.55 -37.44 -21.01
C ALA A 3 1.34 -36.12 -21.79
N PRO A 4 0.13 -35.52 -21.74
CA PRO A 4 -0.14 -34.27 -22.43
C PRO A 4 0.75 -33.15 -21.88
N ARG A 5 1.35 -32.37 -22.80
CA ARG A 5 2.16 -31.20 -22.46
C ARG A 5 1.29 -30.20 -21.69
N PRO A 6 1.74 -29.70 -20.51
CA PRO A 6 0.99 -28.69 -19.79
C PRO A 6 0.77 -27.46 -20.69
N ALA A 7 -0.44 -26.93 -20.67
CA ALA A 7 -0.80 -25.74 -21.42
C ALA A 7 0.13 -24.57 -21.05
N PRO A 8 0.50 -23.71 -22.02
CA PRO A 8 1.33 -22.55 -21.73
C PRO A 8 0.64 -21.65 -20.69
N VAL A 9 1.38 -21.30 -19.63
CA VAL A 9 0.93 -20.33 -18.63
C VAL A 9 0.79 -18.97 -19.33
N PRO A 10 -0.34 -18.27 -19.23
CA PRO A 10 -0.50 -16.96 -19.85
C PRO A 10 0.59 -16.00 -19.36
N PRO A 11 1.08 -15.10 -20.23
CA PRO A 11 2.13 -14.16 -19.84
C PRO A 11 1.68 -13.31 -18.65
N PRO A 12 2.59 -12.96 -17.72
CA PRO A 12 2.24 -12.17 -16.56
C PRO A 12 1.64 -10.83 -16.99
N ARG A 13 0.44 -10.54 -16.47
CA ARG A 13 -0.27 -9.31 -16.80
C ARG A 13 0.41 -8.13 -16.10
N ARG A 14 0.99 -7.22 -16.89
CA ARG A 14 1.61 -6.01 -16.36
C ARG A 14 0.54 -5.03 -15.88
N LEU A 15 0.46 -4.85 -14.57
CA LEU A 15 -0.38 -3.83 -13.94
C LEU A 15 0.43 -2.55 -13.72
N ARG A 16 -0.20 -1.39 -13.89
CA ARG A 16 0.46 -0.09 -13.76
C ARG A 16 -0.29 0.76 -12.75
N PHE A 17 0.39 1.09 -11.67
CA PHE A 17 -0.09 1.95 -10.60
C PHE A 17 0.73 3.23 -10.62
N ASP A 18 0.04 4.36 -10.54
CA ASP A 18 0.65 5.68 -10.51
C ASP A 18 0.16 6.41 -9.26
N GLY A 19 1.11 6.76 -8.40
CA GLY A 19 0.82 7.20 -7.05
C GLY A 19 2.04 7.20 -6.14
N TRP A 20 1.79 7.12 -4.83
CA TRP A 20 2.82 7.21 -3.79
C TRP A 20 2.71 6.03 -2.83
N ILE A 21 3.87 5.64 -2.32
CA ILE A 21 3.97 4.79 -1.15
C ILE A 21 4.67 5.59 -0.05
N ALA A 22 4.09 5.61 1.14
CA ALA A 22 4.72 6.16 2.32
C ALA A 22 4.91 5.06 3.37
N GLY A 23 6.16 4.81 3.75
CA GLY A 23 6.51 3.92 4.86
C GLY A 23 6.78 4.73 6.12
N LEU A 24 6.23 4.27 7.25
CA LEU A 24 6.37 4.92 8.55
C LEU A 24 6.75 3.91 9.62
N GLY A 25 7.60 4.34 10.55
CA GLY A 25 7.88 3.64 11.79
C GLY A 25 7.71 4.60 12.97
N THR A 26 7.20 4.09 14.08
CA THR A 26 7.03 4.84 15.32
C THR A 26 7.93 4.26 16.41
N ALA A 27 8.25 5.06 17.43
CA ALA A 27 9.06 4.61 18.57
C ALA A 27 8.37 3.51 19.39
N SER A 28 7.03 3.41 19.33
CA SER A 28 6.26 2.35 19.99
C SER A 28 6.30 1.01 19.25
N GLY A 29 7.00 0.92 18.10
CA GLY A 29 7.09 -0.30 17.30
C GLY A 29 5.98 -0.46 16.26
N THR A 30 4.99 0.44 16.22
CA THR A 30 3.98 0.44 15.15
C THR A 30 4.61 0.90 13.84
N ARG A 31 4.37 0.15 12.77
CA ARG A 31 4.84 0.45 11.42
C ARG A 31 3.65 0.55 10.47
N LEU A 32 3.70 1.46 9.51
CA LEU A 32 2.62 1.67 8.56
C LEU A 32 3.17 1.74 7.14
N VAL A 33 2.41 1.22 6.19
CA VAL A 33 2.63 1.44 4.76
C VAL A 33 1.34 1.97 4.16
N LEU A 34 1.37 3.20 3.70
CA LEU A 34 0.28 3.83 2.96
C LEU A 34 0.55 3.66 1.46
N GLY A 35 -0.38 3.04 0.75
CA GLY A 35 -0.51 3.15 -0.70
C GLY A 35 -1.54 4.21 -1.06
N HIS A 36 -1.17 5.20 -1.87
CA HIS A 36 -2.09 6.20 -2.40
C HIS A 36 -2.01 6.22 -3.93
N TRP A 37 -3.08 5.78 -4.58
CA TRP A 37 -3.10 5.50 -6.02
C TRP A 37 -4.22 6.28 -6.71
N PRO A 38 -3.97 7.54 -7.13
CA PRO A 38 -4.95 8.28 -7.93
C PRO A 38 -5.27 7.61 -9.27
N ARG A 39 -4.33 6.84 -9.83
CA ARG A 39 -4.50 6.13 -11.10
C ARG A 39 -4.06 4.67 -10.95
N SER A 40 -4.99 3.74 -11.12
CA SER A 40 -4.73 2.30 -11.05
C SER A 40 -5.74 1.50 -11.89
N PRO A 41 -5.50 0.20 -12.13
CA PRO A 41 -6.47 -0.69 -12.77
C PRO A 41 -7.78 -0.85 -11.99
N PHE A 42 -7.79 -0.52 -10.70
CA PHE A 42 -8.95 -0.60 -9.81
C PHE A 42 -9.67 0.75 -9.65
N GLY A 43 -9.31 1.76 -10.44
CA GLY A 43 -9.72 3.15 -10.20
C GLY A 43 -8.86 3.83 -9.12
N ALA A 44 -9.23 5.04 -8.71
CA ALA A 44 -8.52 5.74 -7.64
C ALA A 44 -8.80 5.07 -6.29
N PHE A 45 -7.76 4.79 -5.50
CA PHE A 45 -7.93 4.24 -4.15
C PHE A 45 -6.74 4.55 -3.25
N SER A 46 -6.88 4.25 -1.96
CA SER A 46 -5.78 4.22 -1.00
C SER A 46 -5.95 3.06 -0.06
N ASP A 47 -4.85 2.46 0.36
CA ASP A 47 -4.80 1.33 1.27
C ASP A 47 -3.73 1.57 2.34
N VAL A 48 -3.92 0.98 3.53
CA VAL A 48 -2.95 1.10 4.61
C VAL A 48 -2.71 -0.26 5.24
N MET A 49 -1.45 -0.70 5.25
CA MET A 49 -1.01 -1.75 6.15
C MET A 49 -0.57 -1.13 7.47
N VAL A 50 -1.03 -1.68 8.59
CA VAL A 50 -0.58 -1.36 9.94
C VAL A 50 0.01 -2.61 10.57
N ALA A 51 1.27 -2.56 10.99
CA ALA A 51 1.91 -3.60 11.79
C ALA A 51 2.05 -3.11 13.23
N GLY A 52 1.43 -3.82 14.17
CA GLY A 52 1.56 -3.57 15.60
C GLY A 52 2.97 -3.90 16.13
N PRO A 53 3.28 -3.50 17.37
CA PRO A 53 4.54 -3.87 18.03
C PRO A 53 4.69 -5.37 18.25
N ASP A 54 3.59 -6.11 18.32
CA ASP A 54 3.52 -7.57 18.37
C ASP A 54 3.79 -8.24 17.02
N GLY A 55 3.95 -7.45 15.95
CA GLY A 55 4.19 -7.93 14.59
C GLY A 55 2.93 -8.31 13.81
N ARG A 56 1.73 -8.23 14.40
CA ARG A 56 0.48 -8.48 13.67
C ARG A 56 0.22 -7.37 12.65
N ARG A 57 -0.10 -7.75 11.42
CA ARG A 57 -0.36 -6.85 10.29
C ARG A 57 -1.84 -6.87 9.93
N VAL A 58 -2.40 -5.68 9.89
CA VAL A 58 -3.77 -5.42 9.46
C VAL A 58 -3.71 -4.66 8.14
N LEU A 59 -4.43 -5.12 7.13
CA LEU A 59 -4.69 -4.35 5.91
C LEU A 59 -6.01 -3.60 6.04
N LEU A 60 -5.99 -2.31 5.77
CA LEU A 60 -7.19 -1.46 5.64
C LEU A 60 -7.33 -1.07 4.18
N ALA A 61 -8.41 -1.49 3.53
CA ALA A 61 -8.65 -1.25 2.11
C ALA A 61 -10.08 -0.69 1.91
N PRO A 62 -10.30 0.15 0.89
CA PRO A 62 -11.57 0.86 0.72
C PRO A 62 -12.68 -0.04 0.19
N ARG A 63 -12.33 -1.15 -0.47
CA ARG A 63 -13.25 -2.08 -1.14
C ARG A 63 -12.67 -3.49 -1.12
N ALA A 64 -13.55 -4.48 -1.27
CA ALA A 64 -13.20 -5.90 -1.20
C ALA A 64 -12.27 -6.36 -2.33
N ASP A 65 -12.46 -5.87 -3.56
CA ASP A 65 -11.62 -6.20 -4.71
C ASP A 65 -10.17 -5.70 -4.55
N VAL A 66 -10.01 -4.50 -3.97
CA VAL A 66 -8.68 -3.97 -3.61
C VAL A 66 -8.06 -4.81 -2.50
N ALA A 67 -8.84 -5.15 -1.47
CA ALA A 67 -8.37 -5.96 -0.35
C ALA A 67 -7.86 -7.33 -0.82
N GLU A 68 -8.64 -8.01 -1.67
CA GLU A 68 -8.30 -9.31 -2.26
C GLU A 68 -7.03 -9.22 -3.10
N PHE A 69 -6.93 -8.20 -3.96
CA PHE A 69 -5.75 -7.99 -4.80
C PHE A 69 -4.47 -7.82 -3.97
N VAL A 70 -4.51 -6.97 -2.94
CA VAL A 70 -3.34 -6.70 -2.09
C VAL A 70 -3.00 -7.93 -1.23
N ALA A 71 -4.00 -8.61 -0.68
CA ALA A 71 -3.85 -9.82 0.12
C ALA A 71 -3.35 -11.04 -0.70
N ALA A 72 -3.56 -11.05 -2.01
CA ALA A 72 -2.97 -12.06 -2.89
C ALA A 72 -1.44 -11.90 -3.03
N THR A 73 -0.91 -10.70 -2.79
CA THR A 73 0.53 -10.40 -2.91
C THR A 73 1.25 -10.47 -1.56
N TYR A 74 0.58 -10.06 -0.48
CA TYR A 74 1.15 -9.98 0.86
C TYR A 74 0.27 -10.69 1.90
N ARG A 75 0.89 -11.28 2.92
CA ARG A 75 0.17 -11.91 4.03
C ARG A 75 -0.19 -10.88 5.09
N PHE A 76 -1.44 -10.91 5.52
CA PHE A 76 -1.98 -10.12 6.62
C PHE A 76 -2.71 -11.05 7.58
N GLU A 77 -2.60 -10.78 8.87
CA GLU A 77 -3.30 -11.51 9.91
C GLU A 77 -4.77 -11.05 10.00
N GLU A 78 -5.07 -9.82 9.55
CA GLU A 78 -6.41 -9.27 9.49
C GLU A 78 -6.58 -8.35 8.27
N VAL A 79 -7.78 -8.33 7.70
CA VAL A 79 -8.13 -7.48 6.57
C VAL A 79 -9.45 -6.77 6.89
N GLY A 80 -9.42 -5.45 6.97
CA GLY A 80 -10.57 -4.59 7.17
C GLY A 80 -10.94 -3.84 5.89
N VAL A 81 -12.16 -4.04 5.41
CA VAL A 81 -12.73 -3.22 4.34
C VAL A 81 -13.42 -2.01 4.97
N VAL A 82 -12.77 -0.86 4.91
CA VAL A 82 -13.22 0.40 5.52
C VAL A 82 -12.90 1.57 4.59
N PRO A 83 -13.68 2.66 4.59
CA PRO A 83 -13.32 3.86 3.84
C PRO A 83 -11.90 4.31 4.19
N VAL A 84 -11.07 4.53 3.17
CA VAL A 84 -9.72 5.06 3.30
C VAL A 84 -9.64 6.38 2.57
N GLU A 85 -9.50 7.45 3.32
CA GLU A 85 -9.44 8.81 2.79
C GLU A 85 -8.03 9.37 2.99
N VAL A 86 -7.51 10.00 1.94
CA VAL A 86 -6.19 10.63 1.95
C VAL A 86 -6.34 12.06 1.44
N VAL A 87 -5.92 13.02 2.27
CA VAL A 87 -5.78 14.42 1.88
C VAL A 87 -4.29 14.74 1.85
N ARG A 88 -3.83 15.24 0.70
CA ARG A 88 -2.44 15.66 0.50
C ARG A 88 -2.40 17.15 0.20
N ASP A 89 -1.62 17.89 0.98
CA ASP A 89 -1.29 19.29 0.76
C ASP A 89 0.23 19.48 0.79
N GLY A 90 0.82 19.58 -0.40
CA GLY A 90 2.27 19.67 -0.56
C GLY A 90 3.01 18.46 0.03
N SER A 91 3.71 18.69 1.15
CA SER A 91 4.40 17.63 1.90
C SER A 91 3.59 17.09 3.08
N ALA A 92 2.46 17.71 3.44
CA ALA A 92 1.59 17.26 4.50
C ALA A 92 0.55 16.27 3.97
N TRP A 93 0.30 15.24 4.77
CA TRP A 93 -0.67 14.19 4.46
C TRP A 93 -1.51 13.91 5.69
N SER A 94 -2.81 13.75 5.49
CA SER A 94 -3.76 13.28 6.49
C SER A 94 -4.47 12.05 5.94
N VAL A 95 -4.54 11.00 6.74
CA VAL A 95 -5.17 9.73 6.37
C VAL A 95 -6.16 9.32 7.44
N THR A 96 -7.35 8.91 7.01
CA THR A 96 -8.32 8.26 7.88
C THR A 96 -8.70 6.90 7.29
N ALA A 97 -8.74 5.87 8.15
CA ALA A 97 -9.13 4.52 7.75
C ALA A 97 -9.71 3.77 8.95
N GLY A 98 -11.05 3.69 9.05
CA GLY A 98 -11.70 3.15 10.25
C GLY A 98 -11.23 3.87 11.54
N PRO A 99 -10.63 3.17 12.52
CA PRO A 99 -10.08 3.79 13.73
C PRO A 99 -8.74 4.52 13.51
N LEU A 100 -8.05 4.31 12.39
CA LEU A 100 -6.78 4.95 12.12
C LEU A 100 -6.97 6.44 11.81
N ARG A 101 -6.18 7.27 12.50
CA ARG A 101 -5.97 8.70 12.19
C ARG A 101 -4.47 8.92 12.09
N LEU A 102 -3.97 9.20 10.89
CA LEU A 102 -2.55 9.42 10.63
C LEU A 102 -2.35 10.80 10.04
N ARG A 103 -1.38 11.54 10.59
CA ARG A 103 -0.84 12.74 9.96
C ARG A 103 0.66 12.57 9.81
N LEU A 104 1.17 12.85 8.63
CA LEU A 104 2.59 12.80 8.35
C LEU A 104 3.01 14.02 7.53
N ARG A 105 4.27 14.41 7.66
CA ARG A 105 4.91 15.39 6.79
C ARG A 105 6.13 14.75 6.16
N ALA A 106 6.15 14.68 4.85
CA ALA A 106 7.32 14.22 4.13
C ALA A 106 8.45 15.27 4.31
N GLY A 107 9.61 14.80 4.77
CA GLY A 107 10.82 15.62 4.83
C GLY A 107 11.29 16.04 3.44
N ARG A 108 12.16 17.05 3.40
CA ARG A 108 12.85 17.43 2.16
C ARG A 108 13.87 16.35 1.78
N ARG A 109 14.20 16.24 0.50
CA ARG A 109 15.34 15.44 0.05
C ARG A 109 16.60 15.93 0.76
N THR A 110 17.39 15.00 1.29
CA THR A 110 18.69 15.31 1.88
C THR A 110 19.66 15.79 0.80
N PRO A 111 20.73 16.54 1.15
CA PRO A 111 21.76 16.94 0.19
C PRO A 111 22.37 15.75 -0.56
N LEU A 112 22.68 14.66 0.16
CA LEU A 112 23.14 13.41 -0.44
C LEU A 112 22.10 12.84 -1.43
N GLY A 113 20.83 12.84 -1.04
CA GLY A 113 19.73 12.45 -1.91
C GLY A 113 19.54 13.37 -3.12
N ALA A 114 20.05 14.61 -3.11
CA ALA A 114 20.04 15.51 -4.26
C ALA A 114 21.21 15.26 -5.22
N LEU A 115 22.36 14.79 -4.70
CA LEU A 115 23.52 14.38 -5.50
C LEU A 115 23.28 13.06 -6.22
N LEU A 116 22.53 12.14 -5.60
CA LEU A 116 22.06 10.91 -6.23
C LEU A 116 20.90 11.22 -7.19
N ARG A 117 21.23 11.66 -8.41
CA ARG A 117 20.25 11.79 -9.51
C ARG A 117 20.24 10.50 -10.31
N ARG A 118 19.02 10.01 -10.60
CA ARG A 118 18.75 9.04 -11.67
C ARG A 118 18.14 9.79 -12.83
#